data_AF-A0A6L6L818-F1
#
_entry.id   AF-A0A6L6L818-F1
#
_cell.length_a   1.000
_cell.length_b   1.000
_cell.length_c   1.000
_cell.angle_alpha   90.00
_cell.angle_beta   90.00
_cell.angle_gamma   90.00
#
_symmetry.space_group_name_H-M   'P 1'
#
loop_
_entity.id
_entity.type
_entity.pdbx_description
1 polymer ?
#
loop_
_entity_poly.entity_id
_entity_poly.type
_entity_poly.pdbx_seq_one_letter_code
_entity_poly.pdbx_strand_id
1 'polypeptide(L)'
;MNTQNLRTLFPTVTKQKILNLSYGEGEHYTVLPMIAQKEDTFYLWEISAMSEQEYEHRNRTYKEAKTNRAELKQNLEEADQVWIEKIVSGGCCFEAASATGTCLGERYNIEEQIQFLYMLGQGAELGELEQVELDRLFITCYELTGKDGQELSEEAFWNMGNEDVTVTLSEQHRSVLVQKRFRLKTGEYAKSKVLHLTGEAESSVYIHGIRFHDVWKEAETRFEDKRYLEHFSKEQIAQMKREFMELLPQICPKGCVLPMIEYECDRDYQMQFYTTEYLKRAPKHHSTALFFAMRPDTQIGPMGYKNRVCQLEAMEEGFEGEISVELFLCHKTIPGEEKKARH
;
A
#
# COMPACT_ATOMS: atom_id res chain seq x y z
N MET A 1 15.22 -6.62 -27.32
CA MET A 1 15.77 -7.78 -26.60
C MET A 1 16.59 -8.61 -27.58
N ASN A 2 17.78 -9.07 -27.20
CA ASN A 2 18.63 -9.94 -28.04
C ASN A 2 18.74 -11.35 -27.41
N THR A 3 19.38 -12.30 -28.09
CA THR A 3 19.51 -13.69 -27.62
C THR A 3 20.38 -13.84 -26.36
N GLN A 4 21.25 -12.88 -26.05
CA GLN A 4 22.01 -12.84 -24.81
C GLN A 4 21.12 -12.43 -23.63
N ASN A 5 20.28 -11.40 -23.82
CA ASN A 5 19.28 -10.99 -22.83
C ASN A 5 18.25 -12.09 -22.59
N LEU A 6 17.77 -12.77 -23.64
CA LEU A 6 16.84 -13.90 -23.47
C LEU A 6 17.42 -15.03 -22.61
N ARG A 7 18.73 -15.28 -22.70
CA ARG A 7 19.42 -16.28 -21.85
C ARG A 7 19.50 -15.87 -20.38
N THR A 8 19.38 -14.58 -20.06
CA THR A 8 19.31 -14.11 -18.67
C THR A 8 17.89 -14.09 -18.12
N LEU A 9 16.87 -14.17 -18.99
CA LEU A 9 15.45 -14.21 -18.61
C LEU A 9 14.93 -15.60 -18.29
N PHE A 10 15.48 -16.63 -18.94
CA PHE A 10 15.36 -17.96 -18.36
C PHE A 10 16.11 -17.91 -17.05
N PRO A 11 15.43 -18.17 -15.93
CA PRO A 11 16.07 -18.01 -14.65
C PRO A 11 17.26 -18.97 -14.68
N THR A 12 18.46 -18.44 -14.47
CA THR A 12 19.66 -19.20 -14.11
C THR A 12 19.46 -19.77 -12.72
N VAL A 13 18.36 -20.51 -12.55
CA VAL A 13 18.03 -21.22 -11.34
C VAL A 13 19.05 -22.33 -11.21
N THR A 14 19.75 -22.35 -10.09
CA THR A 14 20.66 -23.44 -9.75
C THR A 14 19.88 -24.71 -9.40
N LYS A 15 18.70 -24.57 -8.78
CA LYS A 15 17.81 -25.68 -8.40
C LYS A 15 16.34 -25.25 -8.35
N GLN A 16 15.42 -26.10 -8.81
CA GLN A 16 13.98 -25.84 -8.80
C GLN A 16 13.17 -27.07 -8.41
N LYS A 17 11.93 -26.84 -7.97
CA LYS A 17 10.94 -27.88 -7.68
C LYS A 17 9.54 -27.36 -8.04
N ILE A 18 8.79 -28.17 -8.79
CA ILE A 18 7.35 -27.97 -9.00
C ILE A 18 6.63 -28.35 -7.71
N LEU A 19 5.77 -27.45 -7.23
CA LEU A 19 4.98 -27.62 -6.03
C LEU A 19 3.55 -28.03 -6.34
N ASN A 20 2.88 -27.30 -7.25
CA ASN A 20 1.45 -27.44 -7.56
C ASN A 20 0.54 -27.45 -6.32
N LEU A 21 0.88 -26.61 -5.33
CA LEU A 21 -0.01 -26.40 -4.18
C LEU A 21 -1.01 -25.30 -4.53
N SER A 22 -2.22 -25.40 -4.02
CA SER A 22 -3.26 -24.39 -4.18
C SER A 22 -3.83 -23.99 -2.82
N TYR A 23 -4.35 -22.78 -2.71
CA TYR A 23 -5.10 -22.32 -1.55
C TYR A 23 -6.17 -21.33 -1.96
N GLY A 24 -7.18 -21.13 -1.10
CA GLY A 24 -8.36 -20.35 -1.48
C GLY A 24 -9.34 -21.17 -2.32
N GLU A 25 -10.48 -20.56 -2.67
CA GLU A 25 -11.55 -21.18 -3.44
C GLU A 25 -12.23 -20.11 -4.31
N GLY A 26 -12.78 -20.51 -5.47
CA GLY A 26 -13.54 -19.61 -6.35
C GLY A 26 -12.69 -18.44 -6.88
N GLU A 27 -13.20 -17.21 -6.77
CA GLU A 27 -12.49 -16.01 -7.26
C GLU A 27 -11.17 -15.71 -6.52
N HIS A 28 -10.92 -16.38 -5.39
CA HIS A 28 -9.68 -16.25 -4.62
C HIS A 28 -8.82 -17.52 -4.67
N TYR A 29 -9.10 -18.42 -5.62
CA TYR A 29 -8.26 -19.60 -5.84
C TYR A 29 -6.90 -19.18 -6.38
N THR A 30 -5.85 -19.64 -5.72
CA THR A 30 -4.46 -19.27 -6.00
C THR A 30 -3.58 -20.52 -6.02
N VAL A 31 -2.61 -20.55 -6.92
CA VAL A 31 -1.67 -21.66 -7.10
C VAL A 31 -0.26 -21.20 -6.79
N LEU A 32 0.47 -22.02 -6.06
CA LEU A 32 1.91 -21.96 -5.83
C LEU A 32 2.58 -23.00 -6.75
N PRO A 33 2.88 -22.66 -8.02
CA PRO A 33 3.36 -23.64 -8.99
C PRO A 33 4.77 -24.14 -8.71
N MET A 34 5.67 -23.28 -8.25
CA MET A 34 7.10 -23.58 -8.26
C MET A 34 7.86 -22.84 -7.16
N ILE A 35 8.86 -23.50 -6.60
CA ILE A 35 9.94 -22.88 -5.85
C ILE A 35 11.28 -23.05 -6.55
N ALA A 36 12.18 -22.11 -6.33
CA ALA A 36 13.47 -22.12 -6.99
C ALA A 36 14.54 -21.42 -6.13
N GLN A 37 15.80 -21.68 -6.45
CA GLN A 37 16.94 -20.99 -5.88
C GLN A 37 17.81 -20.44 -7.00
N LYS A 38 18.16 -19.15 -6.89
CA LYS A 38 19.14 -18.50 -7.77
C LYS A 38 20.20 -17.89 -6.87
N GLU A 39 21.45 -18.34 -7.06
CA GLU A 39 22.55 -18.01 -6.15
C GLU A 39 22.17 -18.37 -4.70
N ASP A 40 22.24 -17.43 -3.76
CA ASP A 40 21.89 -17.63 -2.35
C ASP A 40 20.47 -17.15 -2.02
N THR A 41 19.64 -16.86 -3.03
CA THR A 41 18.27 -16.35 -2.85
C THR A 41 17.23 -17.37 -3.25
N PHE A 42 16.21 -17.51 -2.41
CA PHE A 42 15.10 -18.45 -2.58
C PHE A 42 13.87 -17.73 -3.10
N TYR A 43 13.18 -18.37 -4.05
CA TYR A 43 12.07 -17.79 -4.77
C TYR A 43 10.85 -18.71 -4.72
N LEU A 44 9.68 -18.10 -4.63
CA LEU A 44 8.38 -18.74 -4.79
C LEU A 44 7.57 -18.00 -5.84
N TRP A 45 6.94 -18.74 -6.73
CA TRP A 45 5.95 -18.20 -7.64
C TRP A 45 4.55 -18.48 -7.12
N GLU A 46 3.67 -17.54 -7.40
CA GLU A 46 2.24 -17.58 -7.16
C GLU A 46 1.52 -17.18 -8.45
N ILE A 47 0.42 -17.85 -8.74
CA ILE A 47 -0.47 -17.54 -9.85
C ILE A 47 -1.88 -17.40 -9.28
N SER A 48 -2.51 -16.25 -9.54
CA SER A 48 -3.88 -15.95 -9.13
C SER A 48 -4.65 -15.35 -10.30
N ALA A 49 -5.97 -15.26 -10.16
CA ALA A 49 -6.83 -14.60 -11.12
C ALA A 49 -7.36 -13.27 -10.59
N MET A 50 -7.44 -12.30 -11.48
CA MET A 50 -8.23 -11.09 -11.32
C MET A 50 -9.70 -11.45 -11.22
N SER A 51 -10.40 -10.90 -10.23
CA SER A 51 -11.84 -11.03 -10.11
C SER A 51 -12.56 -10.42 -11.32
N GLU A 52 -13.80 -10.84 -11.59
CA GLU A 52 -14.61 -10.25 -12.67
C GLU A 52 -14.75 -8.73 -12.52
N GLN A 53 -14.93 -8.26 -11.28
CA GLN A 53 -15.08 -6.83 -10.98
C GLN A 53 -13.83 -6.03 -11.32
N GLU A 54 -12.66 -6.55 -10.96
CA GLU A 54 -11.37 -5.91 -11.27
C GLU A 54 -11.10 -5.93 -12.78
N TYR A 55 -11.45 -7.02 -13.47
CA TYR A 55 -11.27 -7.14 -14.92
C TYR A 55 -12.18 -6.17 -15.68
N GLU A 56 -13.46 -6.08 -15.29
CA GLU A 56 -14.36 -5.05 -15.81
C GLU A 56 -13.83 -3.65 -15.54
N HIS A 57 -13.33 -3.40 -14.33
CA HIS A 57 -12.80 -2.10 -13.93
C HIS A 57 -11.59 -1.70 -14.79
N ARG A 58 -10.62 -2.60 -14.96
CA ARG A 58 -9.42 -2.37 -15.77
C ARG A 58 -9.73 -2.08 -17.23
N ASN A 59 -10.76 -2.72 -17.77
CA ASN A 59 -11.19 -2.49 -19.16
C ASN A 59 -12.08 -1.25 -19.33
N ARG A 60 -12.49 -0.58 -18.24
CA ARG A 60 -13.22 0.69 -18.34
C ARG A 60 -12.27 1.79 -18.79
N THR A 61 -12.66 2.44 -19.89
CA THR A 61 -12.04 3.72 -20.26
C THR A 61 -12.64 4.82 -19.39
N TYR A 62 -11.91 5.24 -18.36
CA TYR A 62 -12.30 6.39 -17.56
C TYR A 62 -12.12 7.69 -18.35
N LYS A 63 -13.15 8.54 -18.30
CA LYS A 63 -12.99 9.94 -18.71
C LYS A 63 -12.14 10.64 -17.66
N GLU A 64 -11.25 11.52 -18.11
CA GLU A 64 -10.45 12.38 -17.25
C GLU A 64 -11.33 13.05 -16.18
N ALA A 65 -10.92 12.89 -14.93
CA ALA A 65 -11.66 13.41 -13.79
C ALA A 65 -11.68 14.94 -13.81
N LYS A 66 -12.87 15.53 -13.86
CA LYS A 66 -13.02 17.00 -13.85
C LYS A 66 -12.86 17.63 -12.47
N THR A 67 -12.90 16.82 -11.41
CA THR A 67 -12.81 17.30 -10.02
C THR A 67 -12.00 16.32 -9.18
N ASN A 68 -11.32 16.79 -8.13
CA ASN A 68 -10.61 15.93 -7.17
C ASN A 68 -11.54 14.84 -6.60
N ARG A 69 -12.82 15.14 -6.34
CA ARG A 69 -13.79 14.11 -5.91
C ARG A 69 -13.92 12.98 -6.93
N ALA A 70 -14.01 13.30 -8.22
CA ALA A 70 -14.18 12.31 -9.26
C ALA A 70 -12.92 11.46 -9.40
N GLU A 71 -11.74 12.08 -9.34
CA GLU A 71 -10.45 11.40 -9.39
C GLU A 71 -10.28 10.46 -8.19
N LEU A 72 -10.52 10.95 -6.98
CA LEU A 72 -10.45 10.13 -5.77
C LEU A 72 -11.41 8.92 -5.82
N LYS A 73 -12.59 9.06 -6.45
CA LYS A 73 -13.50 7.92 -6.64
C LYS A 73 -12.98 6.92 -7.67
N GLN A 74 -12.37 7.40 -8.76
CA GLN A 74 -11.79 6.53 -9.78
C GLN A 74 -10.63 5.72 -9.19
N ASN A 75 -9.74 6.35 -8.42
CA ASN A 75 -8.59 5.67 -7.81
C ASN A 75 -8.97 4.68 -6.69
N LEU A 76 -10.16 4.82 -6.09
CA LEU A 76 -10.67 3.88 -5.10
C LEU A 76 -11.08 2.53 -5.69
N GLU A 77 -11.29 2.48 -7.01
CA GLU A 77 -11.75 1.29 -7.71
C GLU A 77 -10.58 0.40 -8.18
N GLU A 78 -9.32 0.80 -7.93
CA GLU A 78 -8.13 -0.01 -8.20
C GLU A 78 -8.00 -1.17 -7.18
N ALA A 79 -7.69 -2.36 -7.69
CA ALA A 79 -7.69 -3.64 -6.98
C ALA A 79 -6.80 -3.70 -5.73
N ASP A 80 -7.30 -4.31 -4.65
CA ASP A 80 -6.53 -4.70 -3.48
C ASP A 80 -5.79 -6.02 -3.77
N GLN A 81 -4.56 -5.97 -4.30
CA GLN A 81 -3.75 -7.18 -4.40
C GLN A 81 -3.26 -7.61 -3.02
N VAL A 82 -3.56 -8.85 -2.66
CA VAL A 82 -3.14 -9.46 -1.38
C VAL A 82 -1.83 -10.19 -1.59
N TRP A 83 -0.84 -9.88 -0.75
CA TRP A 83 0.48 -10.50 -0.83
C TRP A 83 0.64 -11.58 0.22
N ILE A 84 1.49 -12.56 -0.06
CA ILE A 84 1.97 -13.49 0.96
C ILE A 84 2.96 -12.75 1.87
N GLU A 85 2.71 -12.78 3.17
CA GLU A 85 3.63 -12.28 4.20
C GLU A 85 4.62 -13.37 4.61
N LYS A 86 4.11 -14.58 4.89
CA LYS A 86 4.93 -15.72 5.32
C LYS A 86 4.33 -17.05 4.90
N ILE A 87 5.18 -18.07 4.83
CA ILE A 87 4.82 -19.46 4.56
C ILE A 87 5.47 -20.34 5.62
N VAL A 88 4.73 -21.33 6.08
CA VAL A 88 5.21 -22.33 7.03
C VAL A 88 5.08 -23.71 6.39
N SER A 89 6.20 -24.45 6.35
CA SER A 89 6.26 -25.86 5.93
C SER A 89 7.16 -26.62 6.89
N GLY A 90 6.71 -27.77 7.40
CA GLY A 90 7.54 -28.60 8.30
C GLY A 90 7.90 -27.94 9.63
N GLY A 91 7.17 -26.90 10.04
CA GLY A 91 7.51 -26.06 11.19
C GLY A 91 8.59 -25.01 10.92
N CYS A 92 9.14 -24.94 9.71
CA CYS A 92 10.03 -23.86 9.26
C CYS A 92 9.23 -22.70 8.66
N CYS A 93 9.61 -21.47 9.00
CA CYS A 93 8.96 -20.24 8.56
C CYS A 93 9.83 -19.52 7.53
N PHE A 94 9.21 -19.15 6.41
CA PHE A 94 9.78 -18.40 5.29
C PHE A 94 9.01 -17.08 5.19
N GLU A 95 9.69 -15.94 5.24
CA GLU A 95 9.09 -14.60 5.15
C GLU A 95 9.34 -14.01 3.76
N ALA A 96 8.37 -13.30 3.20
CA ALA A 96 8.56 -12.56 1.96
C ALA A 96 9.38 -11.29 2.23
N ALA A 97 10.60 -11.24 1.71
CA ALA A 97 11.46 -10.07 1.77
C ALA A 97 11.08 -9.04 0.69
N SER A 98 10.67 -9.51 -0.48
CA SER A 98 10.17 -8.69 -1.57
C SER A 98 9.16 -9.49 -2.42
N ALA A 99 8.30 -8.78 -3.14
CA ALA A 99 7.35 -9.37 -4.06
C ALA A 99 7.24 -8.52 -5.33
N THR A 100 7.16 -9.16 -6.48
CA THR A 100 6.84 -8.52 -7.77
C THR A 100 5.70 -9.26 -8.44
N GLY A 101 4.56 -8.58 -8.57
CA GLY A 101 3.35 -9.11 -9.23
C GLY A 101 3.09 -8.41 -10.55
N THR A 102 2.68 -9.16 -11.57
CA THR A 102 2.31 -8.58 -12.85
C THR A 102 1.23 -9.38 -13.57
N CYS A 103 0.46 -8.72 -14.42
CA CYS A 103 -0.58 -9.38 -15.22
C CYS A 103 0.03 -10.02 -16.47
N LEU A 104 -0.21 -11.32 -16.66
CA LEU A 104 0.39 -12.11 -17.73
C LEU A 104 -0.01 -11.64 -19.13
N GLY A 105 -1.24 -11.18 -19.35
CA GLY A 105 -1.70 -10.78 -20.68
C GLY A 105 -1.22 -9.40 -21.16
N GLU A 106 -0.50 -8.62 -20.33
CA GLU A 106 0.05 -7.35 -20.79
C GLU A 106 1.25 -7.58 -21.70
N ARG A 107 1.25 -6.92 -22.86
CA ARG A 107 2.22 -7.15 -23.93
C ARG A 107 3.67 -6.83 -23.56
N TYR A 108 3.89 -6.04 -22.53
CA TYR A 108 5.23 -5.65 -22.08
C TYR A 108 5.80 -6.57 -20.98
N ASN A 109 5.00 -7.47 -20.39
CA ASN A 109 5.44 -8.43 -19.37
C ASN A 109 6.00 -9.72 -19.99
N ILE A 110 6.90 -9.55 -20.97
CA ILE A 110 7.44 -10.65 -21.77
C ILE A 110 8.28 -11.61 -20.91
N GLU A 111 8.98 -11.08 -19.91
CA GLU A 111 9.85 -11.87 -19.02
C GLU A 111 9.01 -12.85 -18.20
N GLU A 112 7.92 -12.37 -17.62
CA GLU A 112 7.00 -13.17 -16.81
C GLU A 112 6.17 -14.15 -17.64
N GLN A 113 5.81 -13.78 -18.88
CA GLN A 113 5.20 -14.72 -19.83
C GLN A 113 6.14 -15.90 -20.16
N ILE A 114 7.43 -15.63 -20.36
CA ILE A 114 8.43 -16.69 -20.60
C ILE A 114 8.57 -17.57 -19.35
N GLN A 115 8.64 -16.96 -18.17
CA GLN A 115 8.70 -17.67 -16.89
C GLN A 115 7.48 -18.58 -16.68
N PHE A 116 6.28 -18.07 -16.97
CA PHE A 116 5.04 -18.82 -16.90
C PHE A 116 5.03 -20.03 -17.85
N LEU A 117 5.39 -19.82 -19.13
CA LEU A 117 5.50 -20.91 -20.11
C LEU A 117 6.55 -21.95 -19.70
N TYR A 118 7.67 -21.50 -19.11
CA TYR A 118 8.69 -22.39 -18.57
C TYR A 118 8.11 -23.28 -17.45
N MET A 119 7.40 -22.70 -16.48
CA MET A 119 6.76 -23.46 -15.40
C MET A 119 5.77 -24.51 -15.93
N LEU A 120 4.92 -24.14 -16.90
CA LEU A 120 4.03 -25.10 -17.56
C LEU A 120 4.81 -26.22 -18.25
N GLY A 121 5.90 -25.89 -18.95
CA GLY A 121 6.78 -26.89 -19.58
C GLY A 121 7.50 -27.81 -18.59
N GLN A 122 7.61 -27.42 -17.32
CA GLN A 122 8.18 -28.24 -16.24
C GLN A 122 7.12 -29.06 -15.49
N GLY A 123 5.83 -28.92 -15.82
CA GLY A 123 4.73 -29.67 -15.21
C GLY A 123 3.93 -28.90 -14.16
N ALA A 124 3.96 -27.56 -14.18
CA ALA A 124 3.06 -26.78 -13.35
C ALA A 124 1.60 -27.01 -13.77
N GLU A 125 0.74 -27.30 -12.80
CA GLU A 125 -0.71 -27.51 -12.97
C GLU A 125 -1.46 -26.34 -12.31
N LEU A 126 -2.43 -25.75 -13.01
CA LEU A 126 -3.09 -24.52 -12.54
C LEU A 126 -4.49 -24.76 -11.95
N GLY A 127 -4.99 -26.00 -11.96
CA GLY A 127 -6.29 -26.36 -11.41
C GLY A 127 -7.43 -25.50 -11.96
N GLU A 128 -8.18 -24.83 -11.08
CA GLU A 128 -9.30 -23.95 -11.47
C GLU A 128 -8.89 -22.80 -12.40
N LEU A 129 -7.61 -22.41 -12.40
CA LEU A 129 -7.10 -21.30 -13.21
C LEU A 129 -6.82 -21.68 -14.67
N GLU A 130 -6.86 -22.97 -15.05
CA GLU A 130 -6.57 -23.40 -16.44
C GLU A 130 -7.54 -22.83 -17.47
N GLN A 131 -8.76 -22.47 -17.05
CA GLN A 131 -9.79 -21.89 -17.93
C GLN A 131 -9.80 -20.36 -17.90
N VAL A 132 -8.96 -19.73 -17.09
CA VAL A 132 -8.88 -18.27 -16.97
C VAL A 132 -8.02 -17.71 -18.10
N GLU A 133 -8.50 -16.65 -18.75
CA GLU A 133 -7.76 -15.98 -19.82
C GLU A 133 -6.46 -15.35 -19.28
N LEU A 134 -5.39 -15.36 -20.09
CA LEU A 134 -4.07 -14.87 -19.68
C LEU A 134 -4.08 -13.39 -19.25
N ASP A 135 -4.97 -12.58 -19.80
CA ASP A 135 -5.15 -11.16 -19.45
C ASP A 135 -5.79 -10.93 -18.08
N ARG A 136 -6.22 -12.01 -17.44
CA ARG A 136 -6.75 -12.03 -16.07
C ARG A 136 -5.84 -12.74 -15.09
N LEU A 137 -4.84 -13.48 -15.55
CA LEU A 137 -3.89 -14.13 -14.65
C LEU A 137 -2.81 -13.15 -14.20
N PHE A 138 -2.55 -13.17 -12.89
CA PHE A 138 -1.38 -12.57 -12.28
C PHE A 138 -0.35 -13.65 -11.98
N ILE A 139 0.91 -13.29 -12.19
CA ILE A 139 2.05 -14.03 -11.69
C ILE A 139 2.79 -13.15 -10.70
N THR A 140 3.01 -13.66 -9.51
CA THR A 140 3.79 -13.01 -8.46
C THR A 140 5.03 -13.83 -8.17
N CYS A 141 6.17 -13.16 -8.09
CA CYS A 141 7.44 -13.73 -7.65
C CYS A 141 7.77 -13.16 -6.26
N TYR A 142 7.99 -14.04 -5.29
CA TYR A 142 8.40 -13.70 -3.94
C TYR A 142 9.86 -14.07 -3.71
N GLU A 143 10.64 -13.14 -3.18
CA GLU A 143 11.94 -13.44 -2.57
C GLU A 143 11.74 -13.82 -1.12
N LEU A 144 12.21 -15.00 -0.74
CA LEU A 144 12.02 -15.56 0.59
C LEU A 144 13.29 -15.47 1.42
N THR A 145 13.11 -15.10 2.69
CA THR A 145 14.15 -15.10 3.72
C THR A 145 13.71 -15.89 4.94
N GLY A 146 14.65 -16.22 5.83
CA GLY A 146 14.31 -16.82 7.10
C GLY A 146 13.70 -15.77 8.01
N LYS A 147 13.01 -16.25 9.04
CA LYS A 147 12.38 -15.40 10.04
C LYS A 147 13.36 -14.36 10.59
N ASP A 148 12.94 -13.10 10.66
CA ASP A 148 13.76 -11.99 11.19
C ASP A 148 15.12 -11.86 10.45
N GLY A 149 15.16 -12.21 9.16
CA GLY A 149 16.38 -12.17 8.34
C GLY A 149 17.40 -13.27 8.65
N GLN A 150 16.99 -14.34 9.34
CA GLN A 150 17.84 -15.50 9.58
C GLN A 150 18.10 -16.30 8.29
N GLU A 151 19.15 -17.12 8.32
CA GLU A 151 19.47 -18.04 7.23
C GLU A 151 18.35 -19.08 7.05
N LEU A 152 17.98 -19.33 5.80
CA LEU A 152 16.94 -20.29 5.47
C LEU A 152 17.45 -21.73 5.59
N SER A 153 16.60 -22.60 6.13
CA SER A 153 16.84 -24.04 6.04
C SER A 153 16.60 -24.52 4.62
N GLU A 154 17.68 -24.75 3.87
CA GLU A 154 17.62 -25.26 2.50
C GLU A 154 16.89 -26.62 2.45
N GLU A 155 17.13 -27.49 3.44
CA GLU A 155 16.44 -28.78 3.55
C GLU A 155 14.91 -28.60 3.68
N ALA A 156 14.47 -27.71 4.56
CA ALA A 156 13.05 -27.44 4.75
C ALA A 156 12.43 -26.79 3.49
N PHE A 157 13.16 -25.91 2.83
CA PHE A 157 12.71 -25.28 1.59
C PHE A 157 12.43 -26.33 0.51
N TRP A 158 13.36 -27.26 0.27
CA TRP A 158 13.17 -28.30 -0.74
C TRP A 158 12.18 -29.40 -0.35
N ASN A 159 11.91 -29.55 0.96
CA ASN A 159 10.85 -30.43 1.46
C ASN A 159 9.44 -29.80 1.38
N MET A 160 9.32 -28.50 1.06
CA MET A 160 8.03 -27.84 0.87
C MET A 160 7.13 -28.60 -0.12
N GLY A 161 5.86 -28.80 0.24
CA GLY A 161 4.88 -29.58 -0.53
C GLY A 161 4.90 -31.09 -0.26
N ASN A 162 5.91 -31.61 0.45
CA ASN A 162 5.88 -32.97 1.03
C ASN A 162 5.25 -32.96 2.44
N GLU A 163 5.09 -31.79 3.02
CA GLU A 163 4.57 -31.53 4.37
C GLU A 163 3.37 -30.58 4.28
N ASP A 164 2.65 -30.42 5.40
CA ASP A 164 1.59 -29.43 5.51
C ASP A 164 2.15 -28.02 5.30
N VAL A 165 1.59 -27.29 4.32
CA VAL A 165 1.96 -25.92 4.01
C VAL A 165 0.86 -24.96 4.47
N THR A 166 1.24 -23.95 5.23
CA THR A 166 0.36 -22.85 5.64
C THR A 166 0.90 -21.54 5.07
N VAL A 167 0.03 -20.78 4.41
CA VAL A 167 0.31 -19.46 3.85
C VAL A 167 -0.35 -18.42 4.74
N THR A 168 0.36 -17.37 5.09
CA THR A 168 -0.21 -16.19 5.75
C THR A 168 -0.19 -15.03 4.79
N LEU A 169 -1.37 -14.48 4.56
CA LEU A 169 -1.58 -13.30 3.74
C LEU A 169 -1.33 -12.04 4.58
N SER A 170 -0.76 -11.02 3.96
CA SER A 170 -0.44 -9.76 4.63
C SER A 170 -1.69 -9.02 5.10
N GLU A 171 -1.53 -8.21 6.14
CA GLU A 171 -2.51 -7.17 6.49
C GLU A 171 -2.79 -6.27 5.28
N GLN A 172 -4.07 -5.96 5.05
CA GLN A 172 -4.50 -5.11 3.93
C GLN A 172 -5.08 -3.80 4.45
N HIS A 173 -4.96 -2.75 3.64
CA HIS A 173 -5.60 -1.46 3.91
C HIS A 173 -6.63 -1.15 2.82
N ARG A 174 -7.89 -1.51 3.07
CA ARG A 174 -8.97 -1.22 2.13
C ARG A 174 -9.52 0.18 2.35
N SER A 175 -9.72 0.93 1.27
CA SER A 175 -10.34 2.24 1.33
C SER A 175 -11.85 2.16 1.18
N VAL A 176 -12.60 2.72 2.14
CA VAL A 176 -14.06 2.65 2.20
C VAL A 176 -14.66 4.05 2.10
N LEU A 177 -15.61 4.25 1.19
CA LEU A 177 -16.31 5.54 1.03
C LEU A 177 -17.22 5.83 2.24
N VAL A 178 -17.14 7.06 2.75
CA VAL A 178 -17.95 7.55 3.88
C VAL A 178 -18.84 8.74 3.48
N GLN A 179 -18.26 9.73 2.79
CA GLN A 179 -18.95 10.90 2.22
C GLN A 179 -19.81 11.73 3.20
N LYS A 180 -19.35 11.92 4.44
CA LYS A 180 -20.07 12.68 5.48
C LYS A 180 -19.58 14.12 5.55
N ARG A 181 -20.45 15.09 5.20
CA ARG A 181 -20.14 16.53 5.24
C ARG A 181 -20.54 17.18 6.56
N PHE A 182 -19.68 18.06 7.08
CA PHE A 182 -19.94 18.84 8.28
C PHE A 182 -18.97 20.03 8.37
N ARG A 183 -19.15 20.87 9.39
CA ARG A 183 -18.24 21.98 9.71
C ARG A 183 -17.45 21.69 10.97
N LEU A 184 -16.20 22.15 10.97
CA LEU A 184 -15.29 22.12 12.11
C LEU A 184 -14.80 23.54 12.40
N LYS A 185 -14.79 23.92 13.67
CA LYS A 185 -14.15 25.17 14.12
C LYS A 185 -12.66 24.98 14.25
N THR A 186 -11.90 26.04 14.01
CA THR A 186 -10.46 26.08 14.33
C THR A 186 -10.22 26.07 15.84
N GLY A 187 -9.06 25.58 16.25
CA GLY A 187 -8.67 25.44 17.66
C GLY A 187 -9.03 24.08 18.26
N GLU A 188 -8.62 23.91 19.52
CA GLU A 188 -8.87 22.72 20.33
C GLU A 188 -10.26 22.75 20.97
N TYR A 189 -10.92 21.60 21.04
CA TYR A 189 -12.26 21.48 21.60
C TYR A 189 -12.21 20.98 23.03
N ALA A 190 -12.90 21.68 23.93
CA ALA A 190 -13.08 21.21 25.32
C ALA A 190 -13.82 19.87 25.41
N LYS A 191 -14.65 19.56 24.41
CA LYS A 191 -15.32 18.27 24.25
C LYS A 191 -15.27 17.84 22.80
N SER A 192 -14.80 16.62 22.54
CA SER A 192 -14.66 16.08 21.20
C SER A 192 -16.01 16.04 20.49
N LYS A 193 -15.98 16.35 19.18
CA LYS A 193 -17.13 16.16 18.29
C LYS A 193 -17.16 14.70 17.85
N VAL A 194 -18.26 14.01 18.10
CA VAL A 194 -18.40 12.58 17.80
C VAL A 194 -19.16 12.37 16.50
N LEU A 195 -18.62 11.53 15.61
CA LEU A 195 -19.28 11.07 14.40
C LEU A 195 -19.43 9.54 14.48
N HIS A 196 -20.67 9.07 14.48
CA HIS A 196 -20.95 7.65 14.28
C HIS A 196 -21.08 7.37 12.79
N LEU A 197 -20.28 6.41 12.32
CA LEU A 197 -20.30 5.87 10.97
C LEU A 197 -21.07 4.55 10.98
N THR A 198 -21.67 4.19 9.84
CA THR A 198 -22.52 3.00 9.69
C THR A 198 -22.13 2.26 8.43
N GLY A 199 -22.55 0.99 8.31
CA GLY A 199 -22.24 0.17 7.15
C GLY A 199 -20.81 -0.38 7.22
N GLU A 200 -20.13 -0.43 6.09
CA GLU A 200 -18.79 -1.03 5.99
C GLU A 200 -17.72 -0.31 6.83
N ALA A 201 -17.91 0.99 7.07
CA ALA A 201 -17.05 1.85 7.88
C ALA A 201 -17.54 2.03 9.34
N GLU A 202 -18.40 1.13 9.85
CA GLU A 202 -18.98 1.22 11.20
C GLU A 202 -17.91 1.46 12.28
N SER A 203 -17.94 2.66 12.84
CA SER A 203 -16.98 3.15 13.84
C SER A 203 -17.46 4.45 14.49
N SER A 204 -16.87 4.81 15.62
CA SER A 204 -17.04 6.11 16.27
C SER A 204 -15.75 6.92 16.14
N VAL A 205 -15.87 8.09 15.52
CA VAL A 205 -14.76 9.02 15.32
C VAL A 205 -14.92 10.21 16.26
N TYR A 206 -13.90 10.50 17.05
CA TYR A 206 -13.86 11.57 18.04
C TYR A 206 -12.90 12.66 17.55
N ILE A 207 -13.43 13.79 17.11
CA ILE A 207 -12.64 14.91 16.59
C ILE A 207 -12.34 15.89 17.71
N HIS A 208 -11.07 16.17 17.95
CA HIS A 208 -10.58 17.01 19.05
C HIS A 208 -10.39 18.47 18.67
N GLY A 209 -10.28 18.75 17.38
CA GLY A 209 -10.15 20.12 16.90
C GLY A 209 -9.39 20.22 15.58
N ILE A 210 -9.09 21.45 15.20
CA ILE A 210 -8.18 21.74 14.09
C ILE A 210 -7.02 22.58 14.62
N ARG A 211 -5.82 22.04 14.54
CA ARG A 211 -4.58 22.74 14.85
C ARG A 211 -3.88 23.16 13.57
N PHE A 212 -3.12 24.24 13.62
CA PHE A 212 -2.34 24.69 12.46
C PHE A 212 -0.88 24.34 12.65
N HIS A 213 -0.29 23.76 11.61
CA HIS A 213 1.12 23.44 11.56
C HIS A 213 1.86 24.41 10.65
N ASP A 214 2.89 25.04 11.21
CA ASP A 214 3.77 25.94 10.48
C ASP A 214 4.93 25.15 9.86
N VAL A 215 4.71 24.70 8.62
CA VAL A 215 5.73 23.99 7.84
C VAL A 215 6.89 24.88 7.43
N TRP A 216 6.71 26.20 7.37
CA TRP A 216 7.79 27.13 7.03
C TRP A 216 8.79 27.21 8.18
N LYS A 217 8.29 27.31 9.41
CA LYS A 217 9.14 27.26 10.61
C LYS A 217 9.81 25.89 10.80
N GLU A 218 9.11 24.79 10.52
CA GLU A 218 9.73 23.45 10.54
C GLU A 218 10.84 23.34 9.49
N ALA A 219 10.61 23.85 8.28
CA ALA A 219 11.56 23.79 7.18
C ALA A 219 12.90 24.47 7.49
N GLU A 220 12.87 25.57 8.24
CA GLU A 220 14.06 26.34 8.58
C GLU A 220 15.07 25.53 9.39
N THR A 221 14.58 24.73 10.34
CA THR A 221 15.40 23.99 11.32
C THR A 221 15.47 22.49 11.03
N ARG A 222 14.68 21.95 10.08
CA ARG A 222 14.64 20.52 9.73
C ARG A 222 16.02 19.90 9.52
N PHE A 223 16.89 20.62 8.82
CA PHE A 223 18.23 20.16 8.44
C PHE A 223 19.29 20.32 9.55
N GLU A 224 18.88 20.84 10.72
CA GLU A 224 19.70 20.91 11.93
C GLU A 224 19.53 19.64 12.80
N ASP A 225 18.60 18.75 12.44
CA ASP A 225 18.42 17.45 13.09
C ASP A 225 19.68 16.58 12.93
N LYS A 226 20.08 15.92 14.03
CA LYS A 226 21.25 15.04 14.08
C LYS A 226 21.29 14.01 12.97
N ARG A 227 20.13 13.49 12.57
CA ARG A 227 20.02 12.48 11.50
C ARG A 227 20.61 12.97 10.18
N TYR A 228 20.49 14.26 9.87
CA TYR A 228 21.11 14.84 8.68
C TYR A 228 22.58 15.14 8.90
N LEU A 229 22.93 15.73 10.05
CA LEU A 229 24.30 16.14 10.38
C LEU A 229 25.28 14.95 10.46
N GLU A 230 24.80 13.76 10.84
CA GLU A 230 25.62 12.55 10.98
C GLU A 230 25.84 11.81 9.65
N HIS A 231 24.93 11.94 8.68
CA HIS A 231 24.94 11.13 7.45
C HIS A 231 25.31 11.92 6.18
N PHE A 232 25.28 13.25 6.22
CA PHE A 232 25.48 14.10 5.05
C PHE A 232 26.54 15.17 5.28
N SER A 233 27.27 15.51 4.22
CA SER A 233 28.22 16.63 4.23
C SER A 233 27.47 17.97 4.32
N LYS A 234 28.16 19.03 4.73
CA LYS A 234 27.58 20.38 4.80
C LYS A 234 27.05 20.86 3.44
N GLU A 235 27.76 20.52 2.37
CA GLU A 235 27.38 20.87 0.99
C GLU A 235 26.13 20.11 0.56
N GLN A 236 26.02 18.82 0.90
CA GLN A 236 24.83 18.02 0.63
C GLN A 236 23.62 18.56 1.40
N ILE A 237 23.78 18.88 2.68
CA ILE A 237 22.73 19.48 3.50
C ILE A 237 22.28 20.83 2.93
N ALA A 238 23.22 21.68 2.51
CA ALA A 238 22.90 22.96 1.90
C ALA A 238 22.14 22.80 0.57
N GLN A 239 22.51 21.80 -0.25
CA GLN A 239 21.80 21.49 -1.48
C GLN A 239 20.37 21.00 -1.20
N MET A 240 20.22 20.01 -0.31
CA MET A 240 18.91 19.48 0.08
C MET A 240 18.01 20.58 0.67
N LYS A 241 18.57 21.48 1.50
CA LYS A 241 17.83 22.62 2.04
C LYS A 241 17.35 23.56 0.93
N ARG A 242 18.16 23.86 -0.08
CA ARG A 242 17.75 24.70 -1.22
C ARG A 242 16.61 24.05 -2.01
N GLU A 243 16.79 22.79 -2.42
CA GLU A 243 15.78 22.05 -3.17
C GLU A 243 14.46 21.94 -2.38
N PHE A 244 14.55 21.66 -1.08
CA PHE A 244 13.39 21.60 -0.19
C PHE A 244 12.63 22.95 -0.16
N MET A 245 13.36 24.06 0.03
CA MET A 245 12.77 25.39 0.10
C MET A 245 12.20 25.87 -1.24
N GLU A 246 12.72 25.40 -2.38
CA GLU A 246 12.18 25.68 -3.71
C GLU A 246 10.85 24.94 -3.97
N LEU A 247 10.72 23.73 -3.43
CA LEU A 247 9.52 22.90 -3.59
C LEU A 247 8.43 23.23 -2.56
N LEU A 248 8.78 23.76 -1.39
CA LEU A 248 7.85 24.08 -0.30
C LEU A 248 6.63 24.95 -0.71
N PRO A 249 6.76 26.02 -1.52
CA PRO A 249 5.63 26.81 -1.98
C PRO A 249 4.54 26.02 -2.73
N GLN A 250 4.89 24.85 -3.30
CA GLN A 250 3.94 24.00 -4.02
C GLN A 250 2.99 23.28 -3.06
N ILE A 251 3.39 23.11 -1.80
CA ILE A 251 2.61 22.43 -0.75
C ILE A 251 1.92 23.44 0.14
N CYS A 252 2.70 24.42 0.64
CA CYS A 252 2.20 25.47 1.49
C CYS A 252 2.75 26.80 0.96
N PRO A 253 1.94 27.63 0.29
CA PRO A 253 2.36 28.96 -0.14
C PRO A 253 2.91 29.80 1.03
N LYS A 254 3.77 30.78 0.74
CA LYS A 254 4.28 31.69 1.78
C LYS A 254 3.12 32.44 2.45
N GLY A 255 3.18 32.59 3.77
CA GLY A 255 2.12 33.19 4.58
C GLY A 255 0.92 32.26 4.81
N CYS A 256 1.05 30.97 4.48
CA CYS A 256 0.08 29.94 4.79
C CYS A 256 0.62 28.93 5.80
N VAL A 257 -0.31 28.23 6.45
CA VAL A 257 -0.09 27.12 7.39
C VAL A 257 -0.94 25.92 6.98
N LEU A 258 -0.60 24.73 7.45
CA LEU A 258 -1.35 23.51 7.17
C LEU A 258 -2.34 23.21 8.31
N PRO A 259 -3.66 23.22 8.06
CA PRO A 259 -4.63 22.77 9.05
C PRO A 259 -4.54 21.25 9.23
N MET A 260 -4.57 20.80 10.49
CA MET A 260 -4.55 19.40 10.89
C MET A 260 -5.78 19.10 11.73
N ILE A 261 -6.64 18.21 11.25
CA ILE A 261 -7.72 17.65 12.05
C ILE A 261 -7.11 16.59 12.96
N GLU A 262 -7.23 16.79 14.27
CA GLU A 262 -6.82 15.79 15.25
C GLU A 262 -8.03 14.98 15.71
N TYR A 263 -7.89 13.66 15.71
CA TYR A 263 -8.99 12.76 16.00
C TYR A 263 -8.54 11.41 16.56
N GLU A 264 -9.48 10.73 17.22
CA GLU A 264 -9.41 9.33 17.61
C GLU A 264 -10.50 8.54 16.89
N CYS A 265 -10.28 7.23 16.72
CA CYS A 265 -11.27 6.30 16.21
C CYS A 265 -11.27 5.04 17.08
N ASP A 266 -12.45 4.50 17.40
CA ASP A 266 -12.61 3.28 18.19
C ASP A 266 -12.20 1.99 17.45
N ARG A 267 -11.97 2.11 16.13
CA ARG A 267 -11.31 1.12 15.27
C ARG A 267 -9.96 1.64 14.82
N ASP A 268 -9.08 0.74 14.39
CA ASP A 268 -7.80 1.13 13.78
C ASP A 268 -7.98 1.59 12.32
N TYR A 269 -8.86 2.57 12.13
CA TYR A 269 -9.16 3.15 10.82
C TYR A 269 -8.51 4.51 10.70
N GLN A 270 -7.99 4.79 9.51
CA GLN A 270 -7.46 6.11 9.19
C GLN A 270 -8.48 6.90 8.38
N MET A 271 -9.00 7.96 8.98
CA MET A 271 -9.97 8.86 8.36
C MET A 271 -9.27 9.80 7.38
N GLN A 272 -9.85 9.96 6.19
CA GLN A 272 -9.43 10.96 5.21
C GLN A 272 -10.47 12.05 5.06
N PHE A 273 -10.12 13.22 5.56
CA PHE A 273 -10.93 14.42 5.47
C PHE A 273 -10.40 15.31 4.36
N TYR A 274 -11.32 15.94 3.63
CA TYR A 274 -10.99 16.95 2.64
C TYR A 274 -11.84 18.17 2.84
N THR A 275 -11.35 19.35 2.46
CA THR A 275 -12.25 20.50 2.36
C THR A 275 -13.25 20.28 1.24
N THR A 276 -14.48 20.75 1.45
CA THR A 276 -15.52 20.67 0.41
C THR A 276 -15.11 21.45 -0.85
N GLU A 277 -14.28 22.48 -0.69
CA GLU A 277 -13.75 23.30 -1.77
C GLU A 277 -12.71 22.53 -2.59
N TYR A 278 -11.75 21.86 -1.95
CA TYR A 278 -10.79 21.00 -2.65
C TYR A 278 -11.49 19.94 -3.51
N LEU A 279 -12.48 19.23 -2.94
CA LEU A 279 -13.20 18.18 -3.65
C LEU A 279 -13.92 18.66 -4.92
N LYS A 280 -14.18 19.97 -5.07
CA LYS A 280 -14.82 20.58 -6.24
C LYS A 280 -13.84 21.11 -7.30
N ARG A 281 -12.58 21.34 -6.93
CA ARG A 281 -11.56 21.87 -7.83
C ARG A 281 -11.13 20.80 -8.83
N ALA A 282 -10.65 21.25 -9.99
CA ALA A 282 -10.01 20.36 -10.95
C ALA A 282 -8.74 19.73 -10.35
N PRO A 283 -8.45 18.45 -10.65
CA PRO A 283 -7.20 17.81 -10.31
C PRO A 283 -6.01 18.62 -10.78
N LYS A 284 -4.95 18.62 -9.97
CA LYS A 284 -3.66 19.15 -10.37
C LYS A 284 -2.61 18.06 -10.22
N HIS A 285 -2.07 17.63 -11.35
CA HIS A 285 -1.01 16.62 -11.40
C HIS A 285 0.36 17.31 -11.28
N HIS A 286 0.77 17.58 -10.05
CA HIS A 286 2.14 17.99 -9.72
C HIS A 286 2.72 16.95 -8.78
N SER A 287 3.74 16.23 -9.27
CA SER A 287 4.45 15.20 -8.51
C SER A 287 5.54 15.87 -7.68
N THR A 288 5.19 16.25 -6.45
CA THR A 288 6.17 16.77 -5.49
C THR A 288 6.10 15.93 -4.22
N ALA A 289 6.97 14.93 -4.13
CA ALA A 289 7.08 14.06 -2.97
C ALA A 289 7.92 14.73 -1.87
N LEU A 290 7.33 15.68 -1.15
CA LEU A 290 7.89 16.15 0.12
C LEU A 290 7.07 15.56 1.26
N PHE A 291 7.70 14.74 2.09
CA PHE A 291 7.07 14.15 3.26
C PHE A 291 7.32 15.00 4.51
N PHE A 292 6.24 15.58 5.03
CA PHE A 292 6.16 16.07 6.41
C PHE A 292 5.65 14.93 7.29
N ALA A 293 6.42 14.58 8.33
CA ALA A 293 6.02 13.57 9.30
C ALA A 293 5.01 14.18 10.28
N MET A 294 3.80 14.46 9.79
CA MET A 294 2.71 15.01 10.57
C MET A 294 2.27 13.95 11.59
N ARG A 295 2.45 14.25 12.88
CA ARG A 295 2.10 13.35 13.97
C ARG A 295 1.34 14.13 15.03
N PRO A 296 0.37 13.50 15.71
CA PRO A 296 -0.17 14.08 16.93
C PRO A 296 0.93 14.16 18.00
N ASP A 297 0.76 15.07 18.95
CA ASP A 297 1.72 15.26 20.04
C ASP A 297 1.72 14.06 21.00
N THR A 298 0.57 13.40 21.13
CA THR A 298 0.39 12.19 21.93
C THR A 298 0.00 11.02 21.04
N GLN A 299 0.48 9.81 21.36
CA GLN A 299 0.10 8.61 20.62
C GLN A 299 -1.32 8.13 20.94
N ILE A 300 -1.76 8.35 22.19
CA ILE A 300 -3.09 8.02 22.68
C ILE A 300 -3.78 9.32 23.08
N GLY A 301 -5.03 9.50 22.64
CA GLY A 301 -5.80 10.68 22.95
C GLY A 301 -6.71 10.47 24.18
N PRO A 302 -7.48 11.50 24.57
CA PRO A 302 -8.33 11.48 25.76
C PRO A 302 -9.43 10.40 25.76
N MET A 303 -9.80 9.83 24.61
CA MET A 303 -10.78 8.74 24.54
C MET A 303 -10.15 7.35 24.73
N GLY A 304 -8.83 7.26 24.89
CA GLY A 304 -8.09 6.01 25.11
C GLY A 304 -7.76 5.25 23.82
N TYR A 305 -7.98 5.84 22.65
CA TYR A 305 -7.65 5.27 21.36
C TYR A 305 -6.42 5.95 20.74
N LYS A 306 -5.90 5.35 19.66
CA LYS A 306 -4.79 5.91 18.89
C LYS A 306 -5.17 7.27 18.34
N ASN A 307 -4.42 8.28 18.74
CA ASN A 307 -4.56 9.63 18.25
C ASN A 307 -3.98 9.71 16.84
N ARG A 308 -4.64 10.44 15.95
CA ARG A 308 -4.28 10.57 14.54
C ARG A 308 -4.50 12.00 14.07
N VAL A 309 -3.75 12.39 13.05
CA VAL A 309 -3.90 13.68 12.38
C VAL A 309 -4.22 13.46 10.90
N CYS A 310 -5.10 14.30 10.35
CA CYS A 310 -5.36 14.39 8.92
C CYS A 310 -5.10 15.82 8.47
N GLN A 311 -4.17 15.99 7.54
CA GLN A 311 -3.79 17.29 7.00
C GLN A 311 -4.78 17.73 5.92
N LEU A 312 -5.23 18.98 5.99
CA LEU A 312 -6.04 19.63 4.96
C LEU A 312 -5.15 20.49 4.03
N GLU A 313 -5.77 21.12 3.03
CA GLU A 313 -5.09 22.08 2.16
C GLU A 313 -4.65 23.33 2.92
N ALA A 314 -3.56 23.96 2.47
CA ALA A 314 -3.00 25.15 3.10
C ALA A 314 -4.01 26.30 3.23
N MET A 315 -3.91 27.04 4.34
CA MET A 315 -4.75 28.20 4.66
C MET A 315 -3.89 29.37 5.10
N GLU A 316 -4.41 30.59 4.93
CA GLU A 316 -3.73 31.80 5.39
C GLU A 316 -3.41 31.73 6.89
N GLU A 317 -2.20 32.15 7.26
CA GLU A 317 -1.79 32.24 8.64
C GLU A 317 -2.72 33.17 9.44
N GLY A 318 -3.10 32.75 10.65
CA GLY A 318 -4.04 33.49 11.48
C GLY A 318 -5.52 33.31 11.10
N PHE A 319 -5.85 32.38 10.19
CA PHE A 319 -7.24 32.05 9.90
C PHE A 319 -7.97 31.54 11.16
N GLU A 320 -9.06 32.22 11.52
CA GLU A 320 -9.98 31.82 12.58
C GLU A 320 -11.39 31.66 12.00
N GLY A 321 -12.02 30.51 12.23
CA GLY A 321 -13.38 30.31 11.74
C GLY A 321 -13.81 28.85 11.65
N GLU A 322 -14.78 28.61 10.76
CA GLU A 322 -15.27 27.27 10.45
C GLU A 322 -14.79 26.80 9.08
N ILE A 323 -14.29 25.57 9.02
CA ILE A 323 -13.89 24.89 7.80
C ILE A 323 -14.96 23.87 7.44
N SER A 324 -15.45 23.94 6.20
CA SER A 324 -16.40 22.96 5.66
C SER A 324 -15.65 21.75 5.12
N VAL A 325 -15.80 20.61 5.80
CA VAL A 325 -15.06 19.38 5.52
C VAL A 325 -16.00 18.24 5.14
N GLU A 326 -15.48 17.28 4.39
CA GLU A 326 -16.10 16.00 4.12
C GLU A 326 -15.15 14.91 4.64
N LEU A 327 -15.62 14.08 5.57
CA LEU A 327 -15.00 12.78 5.80
C LEU A 327 -15.34 11.93 4.58
N PHE A 328 -14.40 11.85 3.65
CA PHE A 328 -14.67 11.34 2.31
C PHE A 328 -14.55 9.82 2.26
N LEU A 329 -13.48 9.29 2.84
CA LEU A 329 -13.21 7.86 2.96
C LEU A 329 -12.49 7.55 4.27
N CYS A 330 -12.40 6.28 4.62
CA CYS A 330 -11.49 5.79 5.64
C CYS A 330 -10.70 4.58 5.11
N HIS A 331 -9.44 4.46 5.51
CA HIS A 331 -8.66 3.24 5.31
C HIS A 331 -8.92 2.30 6.47
N LYS A 332 -9.50 1.16 6.15
CA LYS A 332 -9.78 0.06 7.07
C LYS A 332 -8.65 -0.95 6.98
N THR A 333 -8.06 -1.23 8.14
CA THR A 333 -7.15 -2.36 8.28
C THR A 333 -7.93 -3.67 8.30
N ILE A 334 -7.60 -4.58 7.40
CA ILE A 334 -8.09 -5.95 7.33
C ILE A 334 -6.94 -6.84 7.79
N PRO A 335 -7.08 -7.56 8.92
CA PRO A 335 -6.03 -8.45 9.41
C PRO A 335 -5.63 -9.48 8.36
N GLY A 336 -4.36 -9.87 8.38
CA GLY A 336 -3.87 -11.00 7.59
C GLY A 336 -4.64 -12.29 7.90
N GLU A 337 -4.68 -13.19 6.93
CA GLU A 337 -5.39 -14.46 7.02
C GLU A 337 -4.43 -15.64 6.82
N GLU A 338 -4.59 -16.69 7.64
CA GLU A 338 -3.89 -17.96 7.44
C GLU A 338 -4.72 -18.93 6.59
N LYS A 339 -4.12 -19.45 5.53
CA LYS A 339 -4.69 -20.44 4.60
C LYS A 339 -3.84 -21.70 4.60
N LYS A 340 -4.48 -22.86 4.48
CA LYS A 340 -3.75 -24.13 4.24
C LYS A 340 -3.62 -24.36 2.74
N ALA A 341 -2.41 -24.59 2.27
CA ALA A 341 -2.16 -24.94 0.88
C ALA A 341 -2.16 -26.47 0.70
N ARG A 342 -2.75 -26.95 -0.40
CA ARG A 342 -3.00 -28.38 -0.66
C ARG A 342 -2.78 -28.72 -2.13
N HIS A 343 -2.47 -29.98 -2.41
CA HIS A 343 -2.50 -30.54 -3.76
C HIS A 343 -3.92 -30.62 -4.31
#